data_AF-A0A0H5LX84-F1
#
_entry.id   AF-A0A0H5LX84-F1
#
_cell.length_a   1.000
_cell.length_b   1.000
_cell.length_c   1.000
_cell.angle_alpha   90.00
_cell.angle_beta   90.00
_cell.angle_gamma   90.00
#
_symmetry.space_group_name_H-M   'P 1'
#
loop_
_entity.id
_entity.type
_entity.pdbx_description
1 polymer ?
#
loop_
_entity_poly.entity_id
_entity_poly.type
_entity_poly.pdbx_seq_one_letter_code
_entity_poly.pdbx_strand_id
1 'polypeptide(L)'
;MQGCLGLNYIKKIRQLSPTSKVLVFSSLLPTFFIKRCLEIGVHGYVYKKDDLYNLDGAIDAVLSGHCCFPDIDVNGEDSRVPLGMYYHEE
;
A
#
# COMPACT_ATOMS: atom_id res chain seq x y z
N MET A 1 -4.06 -10.33 -17.25
CA MET A 1 -2.74 -9.64 -17.25
C MET A 1 -2.92 -8.25 -16.63
N GLN A 2 -3.13 -8.15 -15.31
CA GLN A 2 -3.38 -6.89 -14.60
C GLN A 2 -2.69 -6.99 -13.23
N GLY A 3 -1.68 -6.15 -12.99
CA GLY A 3 -0.94 -6.10 -11.71
C GLY A 3 0.55 -5.77 -11.83
N CYS A 4 1.17 -5.97 -13.01
CA CYS A 4 2.63 -5.89 -13.15
C CYS A 4 3.17 -4.47 -13.43
N LEU A 5 2.35 -3.58 -14.02
CA LEU A 5 2.83 -2.30 -14.55
C LEU A 5 3.30 -1.34 -13.45
N GLY A 6 2.52 -1.18 -12.38
CA GLY A 6 2.88 -0.30 -11.26
C GLY A 6 4.15 -0.75 -10.53
N LEU A 7 4.27 -2.04 -10.21
CA LEU A 7 5.44 -2.58 -9.50
C LEU A 7 6.72 -2.50 -10.34
N ASN A 8 6.62 -2.78 -11.65
CA ASN A 8 7.77 -2.65 -12.56
C ASN A 8 8.24 -1.20 -12.68
N TYR A 9 7.31 -0.24 -12.65
CA TYR A 9 7.67 1.18 -12.67
C TYR A 9 8.38 1.62 -11.40
N ILE A 10 7.90 1.18 -10.23
CA ILE A 10 8.55 1.45 -8.94
C ILE A 10 9.98 0.88 -8.92
N LYS A 11 10.18 -0.35 -9.41
CA LYS A 11 11.52 -0.94 -9.55
C LYS A 11 12.45 -0.06 -10.40
N LYS A 12 11.96 0.48 -11.52
CA LYS A 12 12.73 1.40 -12.37
C LYS A 12 13.04 2.72 -11.68
N ILE A 13 12.07 3.34 -10.98
CA ILE A 13 12.31 4.55 -10.19
C ILE A 13 13.43 4.32 -9.18
N ARG A 14 13.40 3.20 -8.46
CA ARG A 14 14.42 2.88 -7.45
C ARG A 14 15.82 2.67 -8.05
N GLN A 15 15.90 2.14 -9.28
CA GLN A 15 17.17 2.00 -9.99
C GLN A 15 17.73 3.36 -10.42
N LEU A 16 16.87 4.28 -10.87
CA LEU A 16 17.27 5.60 -11.37
C LEU A 16 17.49 6.63 -10.26
N SER A 17 16.72 6.53 -9.17
CA SER A 17 16.76 7.43 -8.03
C SER A 17 16.53 6.64 -6.74
N PRO A 18 17.59 6.02 -6.19
CA PRO A 18 17.49 5.16 -5.00
C PRO A 18 16.98 5.87 -3.74
N THR A 19 17.13 7.19 -3.68
CA THR A 19 16.69 8.04 -2.57
C THR A 19 15.23 8.49 -2.70
N SER A 20 14.57 8.23 -3.83
CA SER A 20 13.17 8.60 -4.03
C SER A 20 12.26 7.81 -3.09
N LYS A 21 11.41 8.54 -2.37
CA LYS A 21 10.35 7.96 -1.54
C LYS A 21 9.16 7.60 -2.41
N VAL A 22 8.59 6.42 -2.18
CA VAL A 22 7.47 5.89 -2.96
C VAL A 22 6.33 5.53 -2.03
N LEU A 23 5.19 6.20 -2.20
CA LEU A 23 3.94 5.88 -1.52
C LEU A 23 2.95 5.34 -2.56
N VAL A 24 2.35 4.17 -2.30
CA VAL A 24 1.37 3.56 -3.20
C VAL A 24 -0.03 3.95 -2.77
N PHE A 25 -0.75 4.68 -3.60
CA PHE A 25 -2.17 5.00 -3.38
C PHE A 25 -3.03 4.23 -4.38
N SER A 26 -3.83 3.28 -3.91
CA SER A 26 -4.51 2.31 -4.78
C SER A 26 -5.87 1.85 -4.24
N SER A 27 -6.83 1.58 -5.14
CA SER A 27 -8.13 0.97 -4.80
C SER A 27 -8.06 -0.56 -4.74
N LEU A 28 -6.87 -1.15 -4.85
CA LEU A 28 -6.65 -2.58 -4.61
C LEU A 28 -6.63 -2.84 -3.10
N LEU A 29 -7.30 -3.89 -2.64
CA LEU A 29 -7.31 -4.22 -1.21
C LEU A 29 -5.87 -4.51 -0.74
N PRO A 30 -5.44 -3.93 0.40
CA PRO A 30 -4.09 -4.13 0.95
C PRO A 30 -3.73 -5.60 1.10
N THR A 31 -4.71 -6.41 1.55
CA THR A 31 -4.63 -7.85 1.80
C THR A 31 -3.97 -8.64 0.65
N PHE A 32 -4.21 -8.24 -0.61
CA PHE A 32 -3.65 -8.92 -1.78
C PHE A 32 -2.36 -8.30 -2.33
N PHE A 33 -2.12 -7.02 -2.09
CA PHE A 33 -1.13 -6.26 -2.85
C PHE A 33 0.04 -5.75 -2.02
N ILE A 34 -0.15 -5.55 -0.72
CA ILE A 34 0.84 -4.90 0.14
C ILE A 34 2.13 -5.70 0.27
N LYS A 35 2.05 -7.03 0.33
CA LYS A 35 3.23 -7.92 0.37
C LYS A 35 4.16 -7.64 -0.82
N ARG A 36 3.61 -7.55 -2.03
CA ARG A 36 4.39 -7.25 -3.24
C ARG A 36 4.97 -5.84 -3.22
N CYS A 37 4.27 -4.87 -2.64
CA CYS A 37 4.77 -3.51 -2.45
C CYS A 37 5.96 -3.48 -1.47
N LEU A 38 5.88 -4.22 -0.36
CA LEU A 38 6.95 -4.34 0.62
C LEU A 38 8.21 -4.97 0.01
N GLU A 39 8.05 -6.05 -0.76
CA GLU A 39 9.15 -6.74 -1.45
C GLU A 39 9.95 -5.83 -2.39
N ILE A 40 9.31 -4.79 -2.95
CA ILE A 40 9.97 -3.83 -3.82
C ILE A 40 10.37 -2.53 -3.09
N GLY A 41 10.27 -2.51 -1.76
CA GLY A 41 10.71 -1.45 -0.84
C GLY A 41 10.06 -0.10 -1.10
N VAL A 42 8.73 -0.09 -1.17
CA VAL A 42 7.97 1.17 -1.03
C VAL A 42 8.03 1.66 0.42
N HIS A 43 7.74 2.94 0.63
CA HIS A 43 7.72 3.58 1.94
C HIS A 43 6.31 3.61 2.53
N GLY A 44 5.28 3.33 1.73
CA GLY A 44 3.95 3.12 2.28
C GLY A 44 2.90 2.69 1.27
N TYR A 45 1.72 2.36 1.80
CA TYR A 45 0.52 1.99 1.05
C TYR A 45 -0.70 2.67 1.67
N VAL A 46 -1.54 3.29 0.85
CA VAL A 46 -2.81 3.89 1.26
C VAL A 46 -3.91 3.31 0.37
N TYR A 47 -4.95 2.76 1.00
CA TYR A 47 -6.11 2.24 0.29
C TYR A 47 -7.04 3.39 -0.09
N LYS A 48 -7.40 3.49 -1.37
CA LYS A 48 -8.34 4.51 -1.93
C LYS A 48 -9.79 4.25 -1.52
N LYS A 49 -10.03 4.01 -0.24
CA LYS A 49 -11.35 4.01 0.41
C LYS A 49 -11.27 4.50 1.86
N ASP A 50 -10.08 4.55 2.44
CA ASP A 50 -9.88 5.26 3.70
C ASP A 50 -10.06 6.76 3.45
N ASP A 51 -10.70 7.47 4.39
CA ASP A 51 -10.88 8.92 4.33
C ASP A 51 -9.56 9.61 3.96
N LEU A 52 -9.64 10.66 3.15
CA LEU A 52 -8.49 11.44 2.65
C LEU A 52 -7.50 11.86 3.75
N TYR A 53 -7.98 11.95 5.01
CA TYR A 53 -7.18 12.18 6.21
C TYR A 53 -6.00 11.22 6.40
N ASN A 54 -6.04 10.00 5.86
CA ASN A 54 -4.92 9.05 5.95
C ASN A 54 -3.85 9.26 4.87
N LEU A 55 -4.14 9.96 3.76
CA LEU A 55 -3.15 10.18 2.70
C LEU A 55 -2.15 11.26 3.07
N ASP A 56 -2.62 12.43 3.54
CA ASP A 56 -1.74 13.54 3.91
C ASP A 56 -0.81 13.16 5.07
N GLY A 57 -1.35 12.51 6.11
CA GLY A 57 -0.54 12.01 7.22
C GLY A 57 0.48 10.96 6.77
N ALA A 58 0.13 10.08 5.83
CA ALA A 58 1.08 9.12 5.27
C ALA A 58 2.18 9.80 4.43
N ILE A 59 1.85 10.85 3.70
CA ILE A 59 2.83 11.66 2.96
C ILE A 59 3.80 12.32 3.95
N ASP A 60 3.30 13.00 4.98
CA ASP A 60 4.12 13.70 5.98
C ASP A 60 5.05 12.75 6.72
N ALA A 61 4.53 11.60 7.14
CA ALA A 61 5.32 10.57 7.81
C ALA A 61 6.42 10.01 6.88
N VAL A 62 6.09 9.73 5.62
CA VAL A 62 7.09 9.29 4.61
C VAL A 62 8.14 10.36 4.40
N LEU A 63 7.76 11.62 4.24
CA LEU A 63 8.68 12.76 4.09
C LEU A 63 9.57 12.92 5.33
N SER A 64 9.06 12.62 6.53
CA SER A 64 9.81 12.62 7.79
C SER A 64 10.71 11.40 7.99
N GLY A 65 10.64 10.39 7.10
CA GLY A 65 11.52 9.21 7.12
C GLY A 65 10.88 7.98 7.75
N HIS A 66 9.59 8.01 8.05
CA HIS A 66 8.82 6.86 8.51
C HIS A 66 8.24 6.06 7.33
N CYS A 67 7.76 4.85 7.62
CA CYS A 67 6.97 4.07 6.68
C CYS A 67 5.52 3.97 7.16
N CYS A 68 4.57 3.96 6.22
CA CYS A 68 3.14 3.97 6.51
C CYS A 68 2.43 2.83 5.80
N PHE A 69 1.96 1.85 6.55
CA PHE A 69 1.26 0.69 6.02
C PHE A 69 -0.04 0.48 6.77
N PRO A 70 -1.13 0.05 6.10
CA PRO A 70 -2.33 -0.38 6.79
C PRO A 70 -2.00 -1.57 7.70
N ASP A 71 -2.66 -1.57 8.85
CA ASP A 71 -2.60 -2.67 9.80
C ASP A 71 -3.37 -3.86 9.20
N ILE A 72 -2.63 -4.83 8.68
CA ILE A 72 -3.17 -6.07 8.13
C ILE A 72 -2.50 -7.25 8.83
N ASP A 73 -3.31 -8.17 9.35
CA ASP A 73 -2.81 -9.41 9.90
C ASP A 73 -2.13 -10.24 8.80
N VAL A 74 -1.14 -11.05 9.20
CA VAL A 74 -0.28 -11.86 8.31
C VAL A 74 -1.03 -12.81 7.37
N ASN A 75 -2.32 -13.07 7.61
CA ASN A 75 -3.20 -13.83 6.72
C ASN A 75 -3.84 -12.98 5.61
N GLY A 76 -3.55 -11.69 5.55
CA GLY A 76 -4.22 -10.74 4.66
C GLY A 76 -5.63 -10.44 5.12
N GLU A 77 -5.88 -10.38 6.43
CA GLU A 77 -7.13 -9.89 6.99
C GLU A 77 -6.82 -8.54 7.65
N ASP A 78 -7.48 -7.46 7.25
CA ASP A 78 -7.36 -6.19 7.97
C ASP A 78 -7.92 -6.40 9.39
N SER A 79 -7.07 -6.22 10.41
CA SER A 79 -7.38 -6.49 11.82
C SER A 79 -8.44 -5.54 12.37
N ARG A 80 -8.76 -4.47 11.64
CA ARG A 80 -9.78 -3.46 11.98
C ARG A 80 -11.14 -3.78 11.37
N VAL A 81 -11.27 -4.79 10.50
CA VAL A 81 -12.56 -5.25 9.95
C VAL A 81 -12.96 -6.60 10.56
N PRO A 82 -14.17 -6.71 11.16
CA PRO A 82 -14.64 -7.97 11.74
C PRO A 82 -14.76 -9.10 10.70
N LEU A 83 -14.40 -10.34 11.09
CA LEU A 83 -14.65 -11.56 10.31
C LEU A 83 -16.14 -11.63 9.92
N GLY A 84 -16.45 -11.33 8.66
CA GLY A 84 -17.82 -11.31 8.14
C GLY A 84 -18.20 -10.10 7.27
N MET A 85 -17.31 -9.10 7.14
CA MET A 85 -17.56 -7.92 6.30
C MET A 85 -16.88 -7.98 4.92
N TYR A 86 -16.16 -9.06 4.60
CA TYR A 86 -15.71 -9.30 3.24
C TYR A 86 -16.90 -9.78 2.41
N TYR A 87 -17.30 -8.96 1.45
CA TYR A 87 -18.43 -9.15 0.54
C TYR A 87 -18.69 -10.62 0.16
N HIS A 88 -19.90 -11.08 0.42
CA HIS A 88 -20.51 -12.14 -0.38
C HIS A 88 -20.68 -11.60 -1.81
N GLU A 89 -20.06 -12.24 -2.79
CA GLU A 89 -20.45 -12.05 -4.19
C GLU A 89 -21.82 -12.75 -4.39
N GLU A 90 -22.81 -12.02 -4.92
CA GLU A 90 -23.91 -12.60 -5.70
C GLU A 90 -23.44 -12.87 -7.13
#